data_AF-A0A3D4EGJ9-F1
#
_entry.id   AF-A0A3D4EGJ9-F1
#
_cell.length_a   1.000
_cell.length_b   1.000
_cell.length_c   1.000
_cell.angle_alpha   90.00
_cell.angle_beta   90.00
_cell.angle_gamma   90.00
#
_symmetry.space_group_name_H-M   'P 1'
#
loop_
_entity.id
_entity.type
_entity.pdbx_description
1 polymer ?
#
loop_
_entity_poly.entity_id
_entity_poly.type
_entity_poly.pdbx_seq_one_letter_code
_entity_poly.pdbx_strand_id
1 'polypeptide(L)'
;MKRVDISAGAILLLSVIYFFGGMTSLAALLLAVIVHELGHIAAIALYGGRVHGLKVSISGLCIICSGAGGTIESIICLCAGPAAGFALAYAASYFGNLSQNLLLIKTAGFSLVLSVYNSLP
;
A
#
# COMPACT_ATOMS: atom_id res chain seq x y z
N MET A 1 20.21 3.99 9.89
CA MET A 1 19.77 2.57 9.92
C MET A 1 18.27 2.56 9.71
N LYS A 2 17.76 2.03 8.59
CA LYS A 2 16.31 1.93 8.36
C LYS A 2 15.76 0.80 9.25
N ARG A 3 14.97 1.12 10.27
CA ARG A 3 14.28 0.13 11.10
C ARG A 3 12.96 -0.23 10.42
N VAL A 4 12.71 -1.54 10.29
CA VAL A 4 11.41 -2.09 9.92
C VAL A 4 10.86 -2.74 11.18
N ASP A 5 9.84 -2.12 11.77
CA ASP A 5 9.16 -2.66 12.95
C ASP A 5 7.87 -3.35 12.50
N ILE A 6 7.75 -4.65 12.77
CA ILE A 6 6.57 -5.45 12.42
C ILE A 6 5.82 -5.80 13.70
N SER A 7 4.59 -5.32 13.83
CA SER A 7 3.72 -5.64 14.96
C SER A 7 3.20 -7.08 14.88
N ALA A 8 3.04 -7.73 16.03
CA ALA A 8 2.42 -9.05 16.14
C ALA A 8 1.00 -9.10 15.51
N GLY A 9 0.26 -7.99 15.59
CA GLY A 9 -1.06 -7.88 14.97
C GLY A 9 -1.02 -7.90 13.44
N ALA A 10 0.03 -7.34 12.82
CA ALA A 10 0.22 -7.41 11.38
C ALA A 10 0.49 -8.84 10.92
N ILE A 11 1.30 -9.59 11.69
CA ILE A 11 1.58 -11.01 11.43
C ILE A 11 0.28 -11.81 11.52
N LEU A 12 -0.52 -11.60 12.56
CA LEU A 12 -1.80 -12.30 12.75
C LEU A 12 -2.78 -12.02 11.61
N LEU A 13 -2.91 -10.75 11.18
CA LEU A 13 -3.74 -10.38 10.03
C LEU A 13 -3.28 -11.10 8.76
N LEU A 14 -1.97 -11.11 8.50
CA LEU A 14 -1.38 -11.81 7.36
C LEU A 14 -1.65 -13.32 7.43
N SER A 15 -1.56 -13.93 8.61
CA SER A 15 -1.88 -15.33 8.84
C SER A 15 -3.36 -15.65 8.58
N VAL A 16 -4.29 -14.78 8.98
CA VAL A 16 -5.73 -14.95 8.69
C VAL A 16 -5.99 -14.89 7.18
N ILE A 17 -5.40 -13.91 6.49
CA ILE A 17 -5.55 -13.77 5.03
C ILE A 17 -4.94 -14.97 4.30
N TYR A 18 -3.80 -15.48 4.78
CA TYR A 18 -3.21 -16.70 4.27
C TYR A 18 -4.13 -17.91 4.49
N PHE A 19 -4.69 -18.08 5.68
CA PHE A 19 -5.52 -19.22 6.04
C PHE A 19 -6.81 -19.28 5.19
N PHE A 20 -7.49 -18.15 5.00
CA PHE A 20 -8.75 -18.11 4.24
C PHE A 20 -8.55 -17.92 2.72
N GLY A 21 -7.54 -17.16 2.30
CA GLY A 21 -7.34 -16.75 0.92
C GLY A 21 -6.22 -17.48 0.18
N GLY A 22 -5.41 -18.26 0.90
CA GLY A 22 -4.22 -18.94 0.40
C GLY A 22 -3.08 -17.99 0.01
N MET A 23 -2.04 -18.56 -0.59
CA MET A 23 -0.85 -17.83 -1.02
C MET A 23 -1.16 -16.73 -2.05
N THR A 24 -2.17 -16.95 -2.91
CA THR A 24 -2.55 -15.99 -3.95
C THR A 24 -3.13 -14.70 -3.36
N SER A 25 -3.98 -14.79 -2.33
CA SER A 25 -4.52 -13.60 -1.66
C SER A 25 -3.45 -12.87 -0.86
N LEU A 26 -2.56 -13.60 -0.19
CA LEU A 26 -1.44 -13.01 0.53
C LEU A 26 -0.49 -12.25 -0.41
N ALA A 27 -0.12 -12.86 -1.54
CA ALA A 27 0.71 -12.21 -2.55
C ALA A 27 0.02 -10.98 -3.16
N ALA A 28 -1.28 -11.09 -3.48
CA ALA A 28 -2.07 -9.98 -4.01
C ALA A 28 -2.15 -8.79 -3.03
N LEU A 29 -2.38 -9.06 -1.75
CA LEU A 29 -2.38 -8.03 -0.71
C LEU A 29 -1.01 -7.37 -0.57
N LEU A 30 0.06 -8.16 -0.48
CA LEU A 30 1.42 -7.63 -0.35
C LEU A 30 1.79 -6.75 -1.54
N LEU A 31 1.43 -7.17 -2.76
CA LEU A 31 1.67 -6.39 -3.97
C LEU A 31 0.90 -5.07 -3.95
N ALA A 32 -0.38 -5.10 -3.54
CA ALA A 32 -1.19 -3.90 -3.38
C ALA A 32 -0.60 -2.92 -2.36
N VAL A 33 -0.20 -3.42 -1.18
CA VAL A 33 0.44 -2.61 -0.13
C VAL A 33 1.76 -2.03 -0.61
N ILE A 34 2.62 -2.82 -1.25
CA ILE A 34 3.92 -2.34 -1.75
C ILE A 34 3.73 -1.20 -2.74
N VAL A 35 2.83 -1.32 -3.72
CA VAL A 35 2.61 -0.26 -4.72
C VAL A 35 2.00 0.99 -4.11
N HIS A 36 1.04 0.83 -3.18
CA HIS A 36 0.45 1.95 -2.46
C HIS A 36 1.52 2.74 -1.70
N GLU A 37 2.37 2.06 -0.94
CA GLU A 37 3.40 2.66 -0.12
C GLU A 37 4.55 3.24 -0.96
N LEU A 38 4.87 2.60 -2.09
CA LEU A 38 5.77 3.18 -3.09
C LEU A 38 5.24 4.50 -3.65
N GLY A 39 3.93 4.67 -3.79
CA GLY A 39 3.30 5.94 -4.14
C GLY A 39 3.64 7.05 -3.15
N HIS A 40 3.48 6.78 -1.86
CA HIS A 40 3.88 7.71 -0.80
C HIS A 40 5.40 8.00 -0.83
N ILE A 41 6.24 6.97 -0.94
CA ILE A 41 7.70 7.12 -0.97
C ILE A 41 8.14 7.95 -2.17
N ALA A 42 7.55 7.73 -3.35
CA ALA A 42 7.85 8.48 -4.56
C ALA A 42 7.50 9.95 -4.41
N ALA A 43 6.32 10.27 -3.85
CA ALA A 43 5.95 11.65 -3.58
C ALA A 43 6.90 12.31 -2.57
N ILE A 44 7.21 11.63 -1.45
CA ILE A 44 8.16 12.13 -0.44
C ILE A 44 9.53 12.39 -1.07
N ALA A 45 10.02 11.50 -1.94
CA ALA A 45 11.30 11.66 -2.62
C ALA A 45 11.30 12.84 -3.61
N LEU A 46 10.19 13.07 -4.33
CA LEU A 46 10.04 14.18 -5.27
C LEU A 46 10.06 15.54 -4.55
N TYR A 47 9.48 15.64 -3.35
CA TYR A 47 9.51 16.85 -2.53
C TYR A 47 10.73 16.95 -1.61
N GLY A 48 11.78 16.14 -1.84
CA GLY A 48 13.04 16.23 -1.10
C GLY A 48 13.02 15.66 0.32
N GLY A 49 11.92 15.01 0.72
CA GLY A 49 11.80 14.32 2.00
C GLY A 49 12.63 13.04 2.04
N ARG A 50 13.11 12.68 3.23
CA ARG A 50 13.85 11.43 3.47
C ARG A 50 13.04 10.45 4.31
N VAL A 51 12.91 9.22 3.80
CA VAL A 51 12.31 8.10 4.52
C VAL A 51 13.33 7.49 5.49
N HIS A 52 13.04 7.57 6.78
CA HIS A 52 13.90 7.12 7.88
C HIS A 52 13.56 5.70 8.38
N GLY A 53 12.30 5.28 8.25
CA GLY A 53 11.87 3.95 8.70
C GLY A 53 10.46 3.61 8.23
N LEU A 54 10.11 2.33 8.39
CA LEU A 54 8.79 1.78 8.06
C LEU A 54 8.28 1.01 9.27
N LYS A 55 7.04 1.24 9.69
CA LYS A 55 6.40 0.51 10.78
C LYS A 55 5.15 -0.18 10.26
N VAL A 56 5.12 -1.51 10.30
CA VAL A 56 3.98 -2.33 9.91
C VAL A 56 3.15 -2.62 11.17
N SER A 57 1.90 -2.17 11.20
CA SER A 57 0.94 -2.48 12.26
C SER A 57 -0.31 -3.15 11.70
N ILE A 58 -1.19 -3.63 12.58
CA ILE A 58 -2.50 -4.19 12.19
C ILE A 58 -3.38 -3.16 11.47
N SER A 59 -3.21 -1.87 11.81
CA SER A 59 -3.94 -0.75 11.22
C SER A 59 -3.36 -0.30 9.87
N GLY A 60 -2.19 -0.79 9.45
CA GLY A 60 -1.54 -0.39 8.19
C GLY A 60 -0.03 -0.22 8.29
N LEU A 61 0.58 0.25 7.19
CA LEU A 61 1.98 0.66 7.16
C LEU A 61 2.09 2.15 7.47
N CYS A 62 3.03 2.51 8.34
CA CYS A 62 3.35 3.88 8.66
C CYS A 62 4.78 4.19 8.20
N ILE A 63 4.91 5.18 7.32
CA ILE A 63 6.20 5.66 6.83
C ILE A 63 6.69 6.77 7.77
N ILE A 64 7.86 6.56 8.38
CA ILE A 64 8.53 7.59 9.16
C ILE A 64 9.42 8.38 8.20
N CYS A 65 8.99 9.58 7.83
CA CYS A 65 9.73 10.48 6.97
C CYS A 65 10.01 11.83 7.65
N SER A 66 11.03 12.54 7.17
CA SER A 66 11.37 13.89 7.63
C SER A 66 11.69 14.76 6.42
N GLY A 67 11.24 16.02 6.44
CA GLY A 67 11.64 17.03 5.45
C GLY A 67 10.66 17.35 4.32
N ALA A 68 9.42 16.87 4.33
CA ALA A 68 8.37 17.41 3.45
C ALA A 68 7.88 18.74 4.07
N GLY A 69 8.34 19.86 3.51
CA GLY A 69 8.24 21.19 4.08
C GLY A 69 7.10 22.00 3.45
N GLY A 70 5.84 21.65 3.74
CA GLY A 70 4.70 22.49 3.38
C GLY A 70 3.34 21.76 3.47
N THR A 71 2.26 22.50 3.77
CA THR A 71 0.90 21.94 3.86
C THR A 71 0.47 21.25 2.56
N ILE A 72 0.75 21.87 1.41
CA ILE A 72 0.38 21.31 0.09
C ILE A 72 1.19 20.03 -0.20
N GLU A 73 2.48 20.01 0.10
CA GLU A 73 3.34 18.84 -0.12
C GLU A 73 2.89 17.64 0.73
N SER A 74 2.46 17.91 1.97
CA SER A 74 1.91 16.88 2.85
C SER A 74 0.61 16.28 2.30
N ILE A 75 -0.28 17.11 1.74
CA ILE A 75 -1.52 16.64 1.09
C ILE A 75 -1.18 15.80 -0.15
N ILE A 76 -0.24 16.24 -0.99
CA ILE A 76 0.17 15.48 -2.17
C ILE A 76 0.80 14.15 -1.77
N CYS A 77 1.65 14.14 -0.74
CA CYS A 77 2.21 12.91 -0.20
C CYS A 77 1.12 11.98 0.34
N LEU A 78 0.10 12.51 1.02
CA LEU A 78 -1.01 11.73 1.56
C LEU A 78 -1.89 11.15 0.44
N CYS A 79 -2.12 11.89 -0.64
CA CYS A 79 -2.91 11.43 -1.78
C CYS A 79 -2.15 10.49 -2.73
N ALA A 80 -0.81 10.50 -2.72
CA ALA A 80 0.00 9.72 -3.64
C ALA A 80 -0.16 8.21 -3.47
N GLY A 81 -0.32 7.72 -2.23
CA GLY A 81 -0.58 6.30 -1.96
C GLY A 81 -1.91 5.83 -2.53
N PRO A 82 -3.05 6.46 -2.16
CA PRO A 82 -4.36 6.18 -2.77
C PRO A 82 -4.36 6.31 -4.29
N ALA A 83 -3.71 7.33 -4.85
CA ALA A 83 -3.62 7.51 -6.30
C ALA A 83 -2.89 6.33 -6.98
N ALA A 84 -1.74 5.90 -6.44
CA ALA A 84 -1.00 4.74 -6.92
C ALA A 84 -1.82 3.44 -6.78
N GLY A 85 -2.52 3.29 -5.65
CA GLY A 85 -3.36 2.12 -5.40
C GLY A 85 -4.60 2.06 -6.30
N PHE A 86 -5.24 3.19 -6.64
CA PHE A 86 -6.32 3.22 -7.63
C PHE A 86 -5.80 2.92 -9.05
N ALA A 87 -4.64 3.47 -9.42
CA ALA A 87 -4.01 3.18 -10.70
C ALA A 87 -3.68 1.67 -10.84
N LEU A 88 -3.12 1.06 -9.80
CA LEU A 88 -2.89 -0.38 -9.75
C LEU A 88 -4.21 -1.15 -9.81
N ALA A 89 -5.24 -0.74 -9.07
CA ALA A 89 -6.52 -1.42 -9.06
C ALA A 89 -7.14 -1.46 -10.47
N TYR A 90 -7.10 -0.33 -11.18
CA TYR A 90 -7.59 -0.25 -12.54
C TYR A 90 -6.78 -1.14 -13.51
N ALA A 91 -5.45 -1.03 -13.48
CA ALA A 91 -4.58 -1.82 -14.35
C ALA A 91 -4.72 -3.33 -14.08
N ALA A 92 -4.71 -3.72 -12.80
CA ALA A 92 -4.86 -5.11 -12.39
C ALA A 92 -6.25 -5.67 -12.72
N SER A 93 -7.31 -4.85 -12.63
CA SER A 93 -8.66 -5.25 -13.07
C SER A 93 -8.71 -5.46 -14.58
N TYR A 94 -8.11 -4.55 -15.37
CA TYR A 94 -8.09 -4.64 -16.82
C TYR A 94 -7.31 -5.87 -17.30
N PHE A 95 -6.04 -6.01 -16.87
CA PHE A 95 -5.21 -7.14 -17.26
C PHE A 95 -5.66 -8.45 -16.62
N GLY A 96 -6.17 -8.42 -15.39
CA GLY A 96 -6.73 -9.59 -14.72
C GLY A 96 -7.94 -10.15 -15.44
N ASN A 97 -8.84 -9.29 -15.93
CA ASN A 97 -9.98 -9.72 -16.71
C ASN A 97 -9.57 -10.23 -18.11
N LEU A 98 -8.59 -9.59 -18.75
CA LEU A 98 -8.10 -10.04 -20.06
C LEU A 98 -7.39 -11.41 -19.99
N SER A 99 -6.58 -11.63 -18.95
CA SER A 99 -5.80 -12.86 -18.77
C SER A 99 -6.51 -13.94 -17.93
N GLN A 100 -7.70 -13.63 -17.39
CA GLN A 100 -8.43 -14.46 -16.42
C GLN A 100 -7.55 -14.87 -15.22
N ASN A 101 -6.58 -14.02 -14.85
CA ASN A 101 -5.63 -14.31 -13.80
C ASN A 101 -6.17 -13.88 -12.43
N LEU A 102 -6.44 -14.88 -11.59
CA LEU A 102 -7.04 -14.70 -10.27
C LEU A 102 -6.19 -13.81 -9.35
N LEU A 103 -4.86 -13.83 -9.47
CA LEU A 103 -3.98 -12.99 -8.65
C LEU A 103 -4.19 -11.51 -8.97
N LEU A 104 -4.23 -11.15 -10.25
CA LEU A 104 -4.45 -9.77 -10.70
C LEU A 104 -5.83 -9.26 -10.28
N ILE A 105 -6.87 -10.08 -10.42
CA ILE A 105 -8.23 -9.73 -9.98
C ILE A 105 -8.28 -9.51 -8.46
N LYS A 106 -7.67 -10.40 -7.67
CA LYS A 106 -7.57 -10.21 -6.21
C LYS A 106 -6.76 -8.96 -5.84
N THR A 107 -5.67 -8.70 -6.55
CA THR A 107 -4.84 -7.51 -6.33
C THR A 107 -5.65 -6.25 -6.59
N ALA A 108 -6.46 -6.25 -7.65
CA ALA A 108 -7.35 -5.13 -7.94
C ALA A 108 -8.30 -4.84 -6.79
N GLY A 109 -8.95 -5.88 -6.24
CA GLY A 109 -9.82 -5.77 -5.08
C GLY A 109 -9.11 -5.23 -3.83
N PHE A 110 -7.97 -5.83 -3.45
CA PHE A 110 -7.21 -5.37 -2.28
C PHE A 110 -6.69 -3.94 -2.44
N SER A 111 -6.17 -3.59 -3.62
CA SER A 111 -5.65 -2.26 -3.91
C SER A 111 -6.76 -1.19 -3.88
N LEU A 112 -7.96 -1.52 -4.36
CA LEU A 112 -9.13 -0.64 -4.30
C LEU A 112 -9.56 -0.43 -2.84
N VAL A 113 -9.74 -1.50 -2.06
CA VAL A 113 -10.15 -1.41 -0.65
C VAL A 113 -9.14 -0.59 0.16
N LEU A 114 -7.84 -0.86 -0.03
CA LEU A 114 -6.77 -0.14 0.65
C LEU A 114 -6.79 1.36 0.32
N SER A 115 -6.99 1.71 -0.96
CA SER A 115 -7.00 3.11 -1.42
C SER A 115 -8.24 3.85 -0.95
N VAL A 116 -9.41 3.21 -0.96
CA VAL A 116 -10.65 3.78 -0.42
C VAL A 116 -10.51 4.04 1.07
N TYR A 117 -10.01 3.06 1.84
CA TYR A 117 -9.84 3.22 3.29
C TYR A 117 -8.88 4.36 3.63
N ASN A 118 -7.78 4.50 2.90
CA ASN A 118 -6.82 5.60 3.06
C ASN A 118 -7.28 6.95 2.51
N SER A 119 -8.47 7.02 1.88
CA SER A 119 -9.08 8.26 1.41
C SER A 119 -10.20 8.78 2.31
N LEU A 120 -10.58 8.01 3.35
CA LEU A 120 -11.56 8.43 4.34
C LEU A 120 -10.96 9.51 5.26
N PRO A 121 -11.77 10.52 5.66
CA PRO A 121 -11.34 11.62 6.54
C PRO A 121 -11.13 11.20 8.00
#